data_AF-A0A1C6TPZ8-F1
#
_entry.id   AF-A0A1C6TPZ8-F1
#
_cell.length_a   1.000
_cell.length_b   1.000
_cell.length_c   1.000
_cell.angle_alpha   90.00
_cell.angle_beta   90.00
_cell.angle_gamma   90.00
#
_symmetry.space_group_name_H-M   'P 1'
#
loop_
_entity.id
_entity.type
_entity.pdbx_description
1 polymer ?
#
loop_
_entity_poly.entity_id
_entity_poly.type
_entity_poly.pdbx_seq_one_letter_code
_entity_poly.pdbx_strand_id
1 'polypeptide(L)'
;MNTDQWANGTVTVMDDPEFGYGKGQRPLWSPRDRDAEAIRRTLRRGGFVDFDERHLDGFAVEGANTSQDGTEPFVVSYCGTRFPETVQRYQQVLEQAGYQVSVNPQDAQILLVQRPPMEPPPSPDRPPMTAIVCAVLAAVALVASWVGTGPVRTTAGISSAILGVLAAFLAASWYRRRLDEQAGGRPGTAT
;
A
#
# COMPACT_ATOMS: atom_id res chain seq x y z
N MET A 1 9.50 -53.31 -27.59
CA MET A 1 10.22 -52.28 -26.80
C MET A 1 10.06 -50.97 -27.54
N ASN A 2 9.30 -50.03 -26.97
CA ASN A 2 8.83 -48.82 -27.66
C ASN A 2 9.60 -47.61 -27.11
N THR A 3 10.22 -46.82 -28.00
CA THR A 3 11.24 -45.79 -27.67
C THR A 3 10.80 -44.36 -27.96
N ASP A 4 9.49 -44.10 -28.08
CA ASP A 4 8.98 -42.82 -28.61
C ASP A 4 8.17 -41.95 -27.62
N GLN A 5 8.49 -41.97 -26.31
CA GLN A 5 7.65 -41.30 -25.29
C GLN A 5 8.32 -40.12 -24.53
N TRP A 6 9.20 -39.33 -25.16
CA TRP A 6 9.89 -38.21 -24.49
C TRP A 6 9.89 -36.87 -25.25
N ALA A 7 8.82 -36.53 -25.98
CA ALA A 7 8.78 -35.29 -26.76
C ALA A 7 7.54 -34.41 -26.52
N ASN A 8 6.92 -34.46 -25.33
CA ASN A 8 5.91 -33.48 -24.92
C ASN A 8 6.11 -33.10 -23.45
N GLY A 9 7.27 -32.54 -23.15
CA GLY A 9 7.47 -31.78 -21.92
C GLY A 9 6.78 -30.44 -22.09
N THR A 10 5.48 -30.39 -21.79
CA THR A 10 4.75 -29.12 -21.63
C THR A 10 5.51 -28.33 -20.57
N VAL A 11 6.24 -27.29 -20.99
CA VAL A 11 6.78 -26.30 -20.05
C VAL A 11 5.55 -25.68 -19.42
N THR A 12 5.21 -26.12 -18.20
CA THR A 12 4.26 -25.41 -17.36
C THR A 12 4.90 -24.06 -17.11
N VAL A 13 4.47 -23.06 -17.88
CA VAL A 13 4.66 -21.66 -17.55
C VAL A 13 4.12 -21.56 -16.12
N MET A 14 5.01 -21.41 -15.14
CA MET A 14 4.57 -21.15 -13.78
C MET A 14 3.89 -19.79 -13.83
N ASP A 15 2.57 -19.78 -13.68
CA ASP A 15 1.79 -18.54 -13.66
C ASP A 15 2.41 -17.58 -12.65
N ASP A 16 2.56 -16.30 -13.00
CA ASP A 16 3.02 -15.30 -12.02
C ASP A 16 1.97 -15.16 -10.91
N PRO A 17 2.39 -14.97 -9.63
CA PRO A 17 1.44 -14.79 -8.54
C PRO A 17 0.59 -13.54 -8.74
N GLU A 18 -0.73 -13.68 -8.64
CA GLU A 18 -1.72 -12.63 -8.90
C GLU A 18 -1.43 -11.32 -8.15
N PHE A 19 -0.92 -11.42 -6.91
CA PHE A 19 -0.62 -10.27 -6.06
C PHE A 19 0.89 -9.99 -5.92
N GLY A 20 1.71 -10.58 -6.78
CA GLY A 20 3.15 -10.42 -6.80
C GLY A 20 3.86 -11.14 -5.65
N TYR A 21 4.92 -10.53 -5.12
CA TYR A 21 5.82 -11.16 -4.14
C TYR A 21 5.98 -10.31 -2.87
N GLY A 22 6.00 -10.99 -1.72
CA GLY A 22 6.29 -10.41 -0.41
C GLY A 22 7.78 -10.38 -0.06
N LYS A 23 8.11 -10.11 1.21
CA LYS A 23 9.47 -10.23 1.74
C LYS A 23 10.04 -11.63 1.41
N GLY A 24 11.29 -11.67 0.94
CA GLY A 24 11.97 -12.93 0.64
C GLY A 24 11.47 -13.65 -0.62
N GLN A 25 10.85 -12.93 -1.56
CA GLN A 25 10.31 -13.52 -2.80
C GLN A 25 9.21 -14.57 -2.55
N ARG A 26 8.51 -14.47 -1.42
CA ARG A 26 7.35 -15.33 -1.15
C ARG A 26 6.21 -14.95 -2.10
N PRO A 27 5.71 -15.87 -2.95
CA PRO A 27 4.61 -15.56 -3.85
C PRO A 27 3.32 -15.32 -3.07
N LEU A 28 2.54 -14.34 -3.52
CA LEU A 28 1.27 -13.94 -2.93
C LEU A 28 0.15 -14.36 -3.88
N TRP A 29 -0.33 -15.58 -3.72
CA TRP A 29 -1.30 -16.19 -4.62
C TRP A 29 -2.73 -15.75 -4.36
N SER A 30 -3.03 -15.35 -3.12
CA SER A 30 -4.39 -15.03 -2.70
C SER A 30 -4.50 -13.57 -2.19
N PRO A 31 -5.70 -12.97 -2.23
CA PRO A 31 -5.95 -11.68 -1.57
C PRO A 31 -5.54 -11.71 -0.10
N ARG A 32 -5.68 -12.87 0.53
CA ARG A 32 -5.29 -13.10 1.92
C ARG A 32 -3.78 -13.05 2.14
N ASP A 33 -2.98 -13.64 1.25
CA ASP A 33 -1.52 -13.54 1.32
C ASP A 33 -1.07 -12.08 1.18
N ARG A 34 -1.68 -11.35 0.24
CA ARG A 34 -1.48 -9.91 0.05
C ARG A 34 -1.81 -9.13 1.32
N ASP A 35 -2.95 -9.38 1.93
CA ASP A 35 -3.40 -8.65 3.13
C ASP A 35 -2.53 -8.97 4.35
N ALA A 36 -2.17 -10.24 4.54
CA ALA A 36 -1.21 -10.64 5.57
C ALA A 36 0.14 -9.90 5.36
N GLU A 37 0.63 -9.85 4.12
CA GLU A 37 1.87 -9.13 3.80
C GLU A 37 1.75 -7.62 3.99
N ALA A 38 0.56 -7.02 3.77
CA ALA A 38 0.31 -5.62 4.07
C ALA A 38 0.41 -5.33 5.59
N ILE A 39 -0.12 -6.23 6.43
CA ILE A 39 0.04 -6.16 7.89
C ILE A 39 1.51 -6.27 8.26
N ARG A 40 2.24 -7.29 7.74
CA ARG A 40 3.69 -7.44 8.01
C ARG A 40 4.48 -6.20 7.60
N ARG A 41 4.20 -5.64 6.43
CA ARG A 41 4.84 -4.42 5.93
C ARG A 41 4.56 -3.21 6.83
N THR A 42 3.35 -3.10 7.36
CA THR A 42 2.95 -2.03 8.28
C THR A 42 3.76 -2.11 9.58
N LEU A 43 3.83 -3.29 10.19
CA LEU A 43 4.61 -3.50 11.41
C LEU A 43 6.11 -3.25 11.19
N ARG A 44 6.68 -3.70 10.06
CA ARG A 44 8.08 -3.41 9.70
C ARG A 44 8.36 -1.92 9.55
N ARG A 45 7.43 -1.14 8.97
CA ARG A 45 7.55 0.33 8.93
C ARG A 45 7.48 0.96 10.32
N GLY A 46 6.78 0.34 11.26
CA GLY A 46 6.80 0.70 12.68
C GLY A 46 8.09 0.33 13.42
N GLY A 47 9.08 -0.25 12.73
CA GLY A 47 10.37 -0.64 13.32
C GLY A 47 10.40 -2.03 13.96
N PHE A 48 9.34 -2.82 13.79
CA PHE A 48 9.28 -4.18 14.33
C PHE A 48 9.88 -5.21 13.36
N VAL A 49 10.40 -6.30 13.94
CA VAL A 49 11.06 -7.38 13.18
C VAL A 49 10.09 -8.55 13.03
N ASP A 50 10.05 -9.09 11.81
CA ASP A 50 9.29 -10.29 11.45
C ASP A 50 9.95 -11.51 12.09
N PHE A 51 9.17 -12.38 12.72
CA PHE A 51 9.67 -13.64 13.25
C PHE A 51 10.08 -14.54 12.08
N ASP A 52 11.35 -14.93 12.05
CA ASP A 52 11.90 -15.86 11.06
C ASP A 52 13.01 -16.71 11.68
N GLU A 53 13.56 -17.66 10.92
CA GLU A 53 14.61 -18.57 11.41
C GLU A 53 15.85 -17.85 11.96
N ARG A 54 16.09 -16.59 11.55
CA ARG A 54 17.24 -15.78 12.00
C ARG A 54 16.88 -14.88 13.17
N HIS A 55 15.60 -14.51 13.30
CA HIS A 55 15.09 -13.64 14.35
C HIS A 55 14.01 -14.37 15.14
N LEU A 56 14.45 -15.03 16.21
CA LEU A 56 13.57 -15.76 17.14
C LEU A 56 12.74 -14.83 18.05
N ASP A 57 12.89 -13.52 17.89
CA ASP A 57 12.17 -12.48 18.63
C ASP A 57 11.57 -11.50 17.62
N GLY A 58 10.24 -11.40 17.57
CA GLY A 58 9.55 -10.65 16.54
C GLY A 58 8.04 -10.91 16.53
N PHE A 59 7.36 -10.39 15.51
CA PHE A 59 5.95 -10.67 15.28
C PHE A 59 5.77 -11.78 14.23
N ALA A 60 4.75 -12.61 14.40
CA ALA A 60 4.24 -13.47 13.33
C ALA A 60 2.85 -12.99 12.94
N VAL A 61 2.53 -13.08 11.65
CA VAL A 61 1.19 -12.82 11.12
C VAL A 61 0.68 -14.10 10.47
N GLU A 62 -0.42 -14.60 11.01
CA GLU A 62 -1.11 -15.79 10.51
C GLU A 62 -2.55 -15.42 10.19
N GLY A 63 -3.15 -16.10 9.22
CA GLY A 63 -4.58 -15.99 9.03
C GLY A 63 -5.28 -17.03 9.92
N ALA A 64 -6.36 -16.66 10.61
CA ALA A 64 -7.00 -17.52 11.62
C ALA A 64 -7.54 -18.90 11.14
N ASN A 65 -7.67 -19.15 9.82
CA ASN A 65 -8.09 -20.46 9.28
C ASN A 65 -7.40 -20.90 7.98
N THR A 66 -7.72 -22.08 7.45
CA THR A 66 -7.26 -22.56 6.12
C THR A 66 -8.14 -22.12 4.94
N SER A 67 -9.35 -21.60 5.18
CA SER A 67 -10.21 -21.09 4.11
C SER A 67 -9.63 -19.80 3.52
N GLN A 68 -9.33 -19.80 2.22
CA GLN A 68 -8.73 -18.65 1.52
C GLN A 68 -9.67 -17.43 1.47
N ASP A 69 -10.98 -17.65 1.54
CA ASP A 69 -12.02 -16.63 1.30
C ASP A 69 -12.76 -16.15 2.56
N GLY A 70 -12.39 -16.65 3.75
CA GLY A 70 -13.05 -16.28 4.99
C GLY A 70 -12.92 -14.79 5.34
N THR A 71 -13.93 -14.24 6.01
CA THR A 71 -13.94 -12.90 6.65
C THR A 71 -13.22 -12.89 8.00
N GLU A 72 -12.53 -13.98 8.33
CA GLU A 72 -11.90 -14.14 9.63
C GLU A 72 -10.72 -13.17 9.81
N PRO A 73 -10.47 -12.72 11.05
CA PRO A 73 -9.37 -11.82 11.34
C PRO A 73 -8.01 -12.50 11.12
N PHE A 74 -6.99 -11.68 10.91
CA PHE A 74 -5.60 -12.09 11.01
C PHE A 74 -5.17 -12.14 12.47
N VAL A 75 -4.37 -13.13 12.81
CA VAL A 75 -3.73 -13.29 14.11
C VAL A 75 -2.34 -12.67 14.01
N VAL A 76 -2.07 -11.71 14.88
CA VAL A 76 -0.73 -11.15 15.06
C VAL A 76 -0.25 -11.53 16.45
N SER A 77 0.81 -12.32 16.50
CA SER A 77 1.38 -12.83 17.75
C SER A 77 2.79 -12.29 17.93
N TYR A 78 3.18 -12.06 19.17
CA TYR A 78 4.58 -11.85 19.53
C TYR A 78 5.24 -13.20 19.84
N CYS A 79 6.31 -13.54 19.12
CA CYS A 79 6.99 -14.84 19.23
C CYS A 79 8.24 -14.81 20.12
N GLY A 80 8.57 -13.66 20.71
CA GLY A 80 9.73 -13.52 21.58
C GLY A 80 9.44 -13.87 23.05
N THR A 81 10.48 -13.77 23.87
CA THR A 81 10.40 -14.06 25.31
C THR A 81 10.18 -12.80 26.16
N ARG A 82 10.16 -11.59 25.56
CA ARG A 82 10.16 -10.31 26.27
C ARG A 82 8.81 -9.56 26.19
N PHE A 83 8.18 -9.48 27.36
CA PHE A 83 7.15 -8.53 27.82
C PHE A 83 5.87 -8.28 26.98
N PRO A 84 4.70 -8.18 27.66
CA PRO A 84 3.41 -7.85 27.03
C PRO A 84 3.33 -6.44 26.44
N GLU A 85 4.23 -5.52 26.80
CA GLU A 85 4.24 -4.14 26.27
C GLU A 85 4.47 -4.09 24.75
N THR A 86 5.18 -5.07 24.19
CA THR A 86 5.47 -5.13 22.75
C THR A 86 4.17 -5.27 21.93
N VAL A 87 3.21 -6.07 22.42
CA VAL A 87 1.92 -6.30 21.78
C VAL A 87 1.08 -5.03 21.75
N GLN A 88 1.10 -4.22 22.82
CA GLN A 88 0.44 -2.90 22.81
C GLN A 88 1.01 -1.96 21.75
N ARG A 89 2.33 -2.00 21.52
CA ARG A 89 2.96 -1.18 20.47
C ARG A 89 2.58 -1.66 19.07
N TYR A 90 2.44 -2.97 18.86
CA TYR A 90 1.90 -3.51 17.60
C TYR A 90 0.49 -3.00 17.35
N GLN A 91 -0.37 -3.07 18.38
CA GLN A 91 -1.74 -2.55 18.31
C GLN A 91 -1.75 -1.07 17.90
N GLN A 92 -0.96 -0.22 18.57
CA GLN A 92 -0.89 1.22 18.25
C GLN A 92 -0.49 1.49 16.80
N VAL A 93 0.52 0.79 16.28
CA VAL A 93 0.98 0.98 14.89
C VAL A 93 -0.08 0.54 13.89
N LEU A 94 -0.78 -0.55 14.17
CA LEU A 94 -1.85 -1.04 13.30
C LEU A 94 -3.08 -0.12 13.33
N GLU A 95 -3.49 0.35 14.50
CA GLU A 95 -4.57 1.33 14.64
C GLU A 95 -4.25 2.65 13.94
N GLN A 96 -3.01 3.15 14.06
CA GLN A 96 -2.55 4.35 13.33
C GLN A 96 -2.57 4.17 11.81
N ALA A 97 -2.39 2.94 11.33
CA ALA A 97 -2.52 2.59 9.92
C ALA A 97 -3.98 2.32 9.49
N GLY A 98 -4.95 2.49 10.38
CA GLY A 98 -6.38 2.37 10.09
C GLY A 98 -6.94 0.95 10.19
N TYR A 99 -6.17 -0.01 10.70
CA TYR A 99 -6.68 -1.35 10.95
C TYR A 99 -7.59 -1.36 12.19
N GLN A 100 -8.64 -2.18 12.14
CA GLN A 100 -9.43 -2.49 13.35
C GLN A 100 -8.76 -3.66 14.06
N VAL A 101 -8.31 -3.41 15.30
CA VAL A 101 -7.56 -4.37 16.10
C VAL A 101 -8.31 -4.65 17.39
N SER A 102 -8.38 -5.91 17.79
CA SER A 102 -8.86 -6.32 19.11
C SER A 102 -7.87 -7.28 19.76
N VAL A 103 -7.78 -7.26 21.09
CA VAL A 103 -6.99 -8.24 21.84
C VAL A 103 -7.78 -9.54 21.93
N ASN A 104 -7.13 -10.69 21.73
CA ASN A 104 -7.77 -11.99 21.91
C ASN A 104 -8.08 -12.19 23.41
N PRO A 105 -9.36 -12.43 23.79
CA PRO A 105 -9.75 -12.57 25.20
C PRO A 105 -9.15 -13.80 25.89
N GLN A 106 -8.72 -14.81 25.13
CA GLN A 106 -8.11 -16.02 25.65
C GLN A 106 -6.59 -15.89 25.80
N ASP A 107 -5.98 -14.99 25.04
CA ASP A 107 -4.54 -14.78 25.03
C ASP A 107 -4.21 -13.31 24.75
N ALA A 108 -3.82 -12.58 25.81
CA ALA A 108 -3.48 -11.17 25.71
C ALA A 108 -2.22 -10.90 24.86
N GLN A 109 -1.46 -11.93 24.48
CA GLN A 109 -0.30 -11.80 23.59
C GLN A 109 -0.67 -11.88 22.10
N ILE A 110 -1.95 -12.11 21.81
CA ILE A 110 -2.48 -12.25 20.46
C ILE A 110 -3.40 -11.07 20.14
N LEU A 111 -3.14 -10.44 19.00
CA LEU A 111 -4.04 -9.46 18.40
C LEU A 111 -4.83 -10.10 17.26
N LEU A 112 -6.11 -9.77 17.21
CA LEU A 112 -7.00 -10.07 16.11
C LEU A 112 -7.15 -8.80 15.27
N VAL A 113 -6.66 -8.85 14.03
CA VAL A 113 -6.65 -7.75 13.09
C VAL A 113 -7.68 -8.03 12.02
N GLN A 114 -8.75 -7.24 11.98
CA GLN A 114 -9.75 -7.38 10.94
C GLN A 114 -9.14 -6.98 9.60
N ARG A 115 -9.53 -7.69 8.53
CA ARG A 115 -9.20 -7.25 7.17
C ARG A 115 -9.72 -5.82 7.04
N PRO A 116 -8.89 -4.85 6.61
CA PRO A 116 -9.39 -3.52 6.33
C PRO A 116 -10.57 -3.67 5.37
N PRO A 117 -11.72 -3.04 5.64
CA PRO A 117 -12.84 -3.10 4.71
C PRO A 117 -12.27 -2.74 3.35
N MET A 118 -12.47 -3.62 2.37
CA MET A 118 -11.94 -3.45 1.03
C MET A 118 -12.45 -2.10 0.55
N GLU A 119 -11.63 -1.06 0.69
CA GLU A 119 -12.06 0.28 0.36
C GLU A 119 -12.33 0.20 -1.13
N PRO A 120 -13.58 0.45 -1.58
CA PRO A 120 -13.87 0.37 -2.98
C PRO A 120 -12.84 1.25 -3.69
N PRO A 121 -12.26 0.78 -4.82
CA PRO A 121 -11.19 1.49 -5.49
C PRO A 121 -11.59 2.97 -5.59
N PRO A 122 -10.69 3.90 -5.24
CA PRO A 122 -11.04 5.31 -5.16
C PRO A 122 -11.74 5.68 -6.46
N SER A 123 -13.03 6.01 -6.34
CA SER A 123 -13.86 6.25 -7.51
C SER A 123 -13.13 7.29 -8.36
N PRO A 124 -12.86 7.02 -9.64
CA PRO A 124 -12.03 7.89 -10.49
C PRO A 124 -12.56 9.33 -10.58
N ASP A 125 -13.81 9.53 -10.18
CA ASP A 125 -14.54 10.79 -10.25
C ASP A 125 -14.40 11.68 -9.01
N ARG A 126 -13.71 11.24 -7.94
CA ARG A 126 -13.41 12.12 -6.79
C ARG A 126 -12.01 12.72 -6.93
N PRO A 127 -11.87 13.99 -7.36
CA PRO A 127 -10.58 14.65 -7.27
C PRO A 127 -10.15 14.66 -5.79
N PRO A 128 -8.87 14.36 -5.49
CA PRO A 128 -8.39 14.36 -4.12
C PRO A 128 -8.66 15.74 -3.53
N MET A 129 -9.11 15.81 -2.27
CA MET A 129 -9.49 17.08 -1.62
C MET A 129 -8.38 18.15 -1.74
N THR A 130 -7.12 17.70 -1.77
CA THR A 130 -5.93 18.51 -2.04
C THR A 130 -5.96 19.21 -3.39
N ALA A 131 -6.42 18.56 -4.47
CA ALA A 131 -6.55 19.18 -5.79
C ALA A 131 -7.64 20.25 -5.80
N ILE A 132 -8.75 20.05 -5.08
CA ILE A 132 -9.80 21.06 -4.92
C ILE A 132 -9.23 22.28 -4.19
N VAL A 133 -8.53 22.08 -3.07
CA VAL A 133 -7.90 23.16 -2.31
C VAL A 133 -6.87 23.91 -3.16
N CYS A 134 -6.01 23.21 -3.92
CA CYS A 134 -5.06 23.82 -4.83
C CYS A 134 -5.75 24.64 -5.94
N ALA A 135 -6.83 24.12 -6.54
CA ALA A 135 -7.57 24.82 -7.58
C ALA A 135 -8.25 26.08 -7.04
N VAL A 136 -8.83 26.02 -5.84
CA VAL A 136 -9.43 27.18 -5.17
C VAL A 136 -8.37 28.24 -4.87
N LEU A 137 -7.22 27.85 -4.30
CA LEU A 137 -6.12 28.78 -4.03
C LEU A 137 -5.58 29.43 -5.30
N ALA A 138 -5.44 28.66 -6.39
CA ALA A 138 -5.02 29.19 -7.69
C ALA A 138 -6.04 30.20 -8.26
N ALA A 139 -7.34 29.90 -8.15
CA ALA A 139 -8.40 30.82 -8.59
C ALA A 139 -8.43 32.11 -7.76
N VAL A 140 -8.27 32.03 -6.44
CA VAL A 140 -8.19 33.21 -5.56
C VAL A 140 -6.96 34.07 -5.90
N ALA A 141 -5.80 33.46 -6.09
CA ALA A 141 -4.58 34.18 -6.49
C ALA A 141 -4.73 34.85 -7.86
N LEU A 142 -5.40 34.18 -8.81
CA LEU A 142 -5.71 34.74 -10.12
C LEU A 142 -6.60 35.97 -9.97
N VAL A 143 -7.74 35.88 -9.28
CA VAL A 143 -8.67 37.01 -9.11
C VAL A 143 -7.98 38.19 -8.40
N ALA A 144 -7.20 37.93 -7.36
CA ALA A 144 -6.44 38.97 -6.65
C ALA A 144 -5.47 39.73 -7.58
N SER A 145 -4.91 39.07 -8.60
CA SER A 145 -4.01 39.70 -9.57
C SER A 145 -4.71 40.70 -10.51
N TRP A 146 -6.04 40.57 -10.73
CA TRP A 146 -6.81 41.46 -11.61
C TRP A 146 -7.30 42.73 -10.90
N VAL A 147 -7.49 42.68 -9.58
CA VAL A 147 -8.11 43.79 -8.81
C VAL A 147 -7.07 44.77 -8.25
N GLY A 148 -5.78 44.42 -8.27
CA GLY A 148 -4.71 45.29 -7.78
C GLY A 148 -4.39 46.46 -8.71
N THR A 149 -4.91 47.66 -8.40
CA THR A 149 -4.52 48.93 -9.04
C THR A 149 -3.48 49.66 -8.19
N GLY A 150 -2.19 49.36 -8.40
CA GLY A 150 -1.10 50.07 -7.73
C GLY A 150 0.31 49.68 -8.20
N PRO A 151 1.35 50.44 -7.82
CA PRO A 151 2.74 50.32 -8.31
C PRO A 151 3.47 49.03 -7.90
N VAL A 152 2.76 48.03 -7.36
CA VAL A 152 3.27 46.70 -6.97
C VAL A 152 3.45 45.76 -8.18
N ARG A 153 3.31 46.28 -9.41
CA ARG A 153 3.28 45.51 -10.66
C ARG A 153 4.60 44.81 -11.03
N THR A 154 5.74 45.16 -10.43
CA THR A 154 7.03 44.59 -10.83
C THR A 154 7.53 43.45 -9.95
N THR A 155 7.15 43.40 -8.67
CA THR A 155 7.53 42.31 -7.76
C THR A 155 6.50 41.18 -7.68
N ALA A 156 5.23 41.43 -7.98
CA ALA A 156 4.19 40.41 -7.97
C ALA A 156 4.19 39.46 -9.20
N GLY A 157 4.81 39.88 -10.32
CA GLY A 157 4.84 39.07 -11.55
C GLY A 157 5.71 37.82 -11.46
N ILE A 158 6.79 37.87 -10.68
CA ILE A 158 7.76 36.77 -10.57
C ILE A 158 7.15 35.61 -9.75
N SER A 159 6.42 35.92 -8.68
CA SER A 159 5.77 34.91 -7.83
C SER A 159 4.69 34.12 -8.56
N SER A 160 3.97 34.77 -9.49
CA SER A 160 2.96 34.12 -10.33
C SER A 160 3.59 33.13 -11.33
N ALA A 161 4.71 33.52 -11.95
CA ALA A 161 5.43 32.63 -12.86
C ALA A 161 6.01 31.41 -12.14
N ILE A 162 6.56 31.59 -10.94
CA ILE A 162 7.10 30.48 -10.13
C ILE A 162 5.99 29.49 -9.75
N LEU A 163 4.83 29.98 -9.29
CA LEU A 163 3.70 29.11 -8.94
C LEU A 163 3.14 28.37 -10.15
N GLY A 164 3.06 29.02 -11.32
CA GLY A 164 2.64 28.38 -12.57
C GLY A 164 3.59 27.26 -13.00
N VAL A 165 4.91 27.50 -12.93
CA VAL A 165 5.93 26.48 -13.26
C VAL A 165 5.87 25.31 -12.26
N LEU A 166 5.70 25.58 -10.97
CA LEU A 166 5.61 24.54 -9.94
C LEU A 166 4.37 23.67 -10.13
N ALA A 167 3.22 24.28 -10.46
CA ALA A 167 1.99 23.57 -10.77
C ALA A 167 2.14 22.68 -12.02
N ALA A 168 2.74 23.20 -13.09
CA ALA A 168 3.00 22.43 -14.30
C ALA A 168 3.97 21.26 -14.05
N PHE A 169 5.01 21.47 -13.24
CA PHE A 169 5.97 20.44 -12.88
C PHE A 169 5.32 19.33 -12.05
N LEU A 170 4.50 19.68 -11.06
CA LEU A 170 3.75 18.72 -10.25
C LEU A 170 2.77 17.93 -11.11
N ALA A 171 2.02 18.58 -12.01
CA ALA A 171 1.12 17.91 -12.93
C ALA A 171 1.84 16.93 -13.87
N ALA A 172 2.99 17.33 -14.42
CA ALA A 172 3.81 16.47 -15.28
C ALA A 172 4.39 15.27 -14.50
N SER A 173 4.86 15.49 -13.27
CA SER A 173 5.39 14.42 -12.41
C SER A 173 4.31 13.39 -12.05
N TRP A 174 3.09 13.87 -11.76
CA TRP A 174 1.94 13.02 -11.49
C TRP A 174 1.53 12.22 -12.73
N TYR A 175 1.49 12.87 -13.90
CA TYR A 175 1.15 12.21 -15.16
C TYR A 175 2.16 11.12 -15.54
N ARG A 176 3.47 11.37 -15.36
CA ARG A 176 4.51 10.34 -15.58
C ARG A 176 4.33 9.13 -14.69
N ARG A 177 4.10 9.34 -13.39
CA ARG A 177 3.86 8.23 -12.46
C ARG A 177 2.65 7.38 -12.86
N ARG A 178 1.58 8.02 -13.34
CA ARG A 178 0.40 7.34 -13.89
C ARG A 178 0.71 6.51 -15.14
N LEU A 179 1.56 7.03 -16.03
CA LEU A 179 2.01 6.28 -17.21
C LEU A 179 2.88 5.08 -16.81
N ASP A 180 3.75 5.22 -15.81
CA ASP A 180 4.57 4.12 -15.30
C ASP A 180 3.70 3.02 -14.67
N GLU A 181 2.65 3.41 -13.92
CA GLU A 181 1.66 2.47 -13.37
C GLU A 181 0.87 1.74 -14.48
N GLN A 182 0.56 2.41 -15.59
CA GLN A 182 -0.11 1.78 -16.74
C GLN A 182 0.83 0.92 -17.60
N ALA A 183 2.09 1.30 -17.73
CA ALA A 183 3.11 0.55 -18.46
C ALA A 183 3.55 -0.70 -17.68
N GLY A 184 3.64 -0.62 -16.36
CA GLY A 184 3.94 -1.77 -15.50
C GLY A 184 2.77 -2.75 -15.32
N GLY A 185 1.55 -2.33 -15.66
CA GLY A 185 0.32 -3.13 -15.54
C GLY A 185 -0.13 -3.85 -16.81
N ARG A 186 0.63 -3.80 -17.91
CA ARG A 186 0.32 -4.57 -19.13
C ARG A 186 1.19 -5.84 -19.18
N PRO A 187 0.71 -6.99 -18.69
CA PRO A 187 1.30 -8.27 -19.07
C PRO A 187 1.13 -8.42 -20.58
N GLY A 188 2.25 -8.64 -21.26
CA GLY A 188 2.29 -8.83 -22.70
C GLY A 188 1.40 -10.00 -23.11
N THR A 189 0.32 -9.71 -23.83
CA THR A 189 -0.36 -10.70 -24.67
C THR A 189 0.55 -11.00 -25.84
N ALA A 190 1.49 -11.93 -25.65
CA ALA A 190 2.23 -12.53 -26.75
C ALA A 190 1.32 -13.56 -27.43
N THR A 191 1.20 -13.41 -28.74
CA THR A 191 0.48 -14.27 -29.69
C THR A 191 1.43 -15.31 -30.26
#